data_AF-A0AAW8L148-F1
#
_entry.id   AF-A0AAW8L148-F1
#
_cell.length_a   1.000
_cell.length_b   1.000
_cell.length_c   1.000
_cell.angle_alpha   90.00
_cell.angle_beta   90.00
_cell.angle_gamma   90.00
#
_symmetry.space_group_name_H-M   'P 1'
#
loop_
_entity.id
_entity.type
_entity.pdbx_description
1 polymer ?
#
loop_
_entity_poly.entity_id
_entity_poly.type
_entity_poly.pdbx_seq_one_letter_code
_entity_poly.pdbx_strand_id
1 'polypeptide(L)'
;MPSLVEVFNRDVVLSYLRPNPVAVSPLVQSGAFVSDESLRPLLTSGSSTFVVPYINGVDGNVEQNYGNTILTDIAMPRTIDAGEMQGRVAYMNEGFLESVLGQYLSKVNSLELIGGMLNKYWQQAAENRALATVIGLRNYDQANGKRFTTDISASTATDASRWSVDAYIDAESTMNASLRGRGVMFVHSRIAAKMRKQQLLEQVTTSDNLP
;
A
#
# COMPACT_ATOMS: atom_id res chain seq x y z
N MET A 1 13.72 48.77 -45.89
CA MET A 1 12.54 48.43 -45.06
C MET A 1 12.19 46.98 -45.36
N PRO A 2 12.17 46.07 -44.37
CA PRO A 2 11.82 44.67 -44.62
C PRO A 2 10.34 44.59 -45.05
N SER A 3 10.03 43.69 -45.98
CA SER A 3 8.66 43.54 -46.50
C SER A 3 7.79 42.81 -45.46
N LEU A 4 6.50 43.19 -45.36
CA LEU A 4 5.55 42.61 -44.39
C LEU A 4 5.42 41.08 -44.47
N VAL A 5 5.82 40.45 -45.58
CA VAL A 5 5.76 39.00 -45.77
C VAL A 5 6.85 38.26 -44.96
N GLU A 6 7.99 38.90 -44.68
CA GLU A 6 9.10 38.30 -43.92
C GLU A 6 8.90 38.35 -42.40
N VAL A 7 7.96 39.16 -41.91
CA VAL A 7 7.68 39.36 -40.48
C VAL A 7 6.69 38.33 -39.91
N PHE A 8 5.85 37.70 -40.74
CA PHE A 8 4.65 36.99 -40.27
C PHE A 8 4.70 35.46 -40.16
N ASN A 9 5.79 34.77 -40.47
CA ASN A 9 5.76 33.30 -40.37
C ASN A 9 7.03 32.68 -39.81
N ARG A 10 7.47 33.18 -38.65
CA ARG A 10 8.38 32.45 -37.79
C ARG A 10 7.53 31.63 -36.83
N ASP A 11 7.37 30.33 -37.12
CA ASP A 11 6.84 29.39 -36.15
C ASP A 11 7.84 29.32 -34.98
N VAL A 12 7.56 30.07 -33.92
CA VAL A 12 8.31 29.99 -32.67
C VAL A 12 7.81 28.73 -31.96
N VAL A 13 8.32 27.57 -32.41
CA VAL A 13 8.10 26.31 -31.71
C VAL A 13 8.77 26.38 -30.35
N LEU A 14 7.97 26.22 -29.30
CA LEU A 14 8.44 26.20 -27.92
C LEU A 14 9.34 24.97 -27.70
N SER A 15 10.32 25.09 -26.79
CA SER A 15 11.06 23.91 -26.32
C SER A 15 10.11 22.91 -25.65
N TYR A 16 10.47 21.63 -25.70
CA TYR A 16 9.68 20.57 -25.06
C TYR A 16 9.55 20.86 -23.56
N LEU A 17 8.31 21.00 -23.10
CA LEU A 17 8.00 21.08 -21.68
C LEU A 17 8.09 19.68 -21.10
N ARG A 18 8.85 19.54 -20.01
CA ARG A 18 8.78 18.33 -19.20
C ARG A 18 7.39 18.30 -18.55
N PRO A 19 6.54 17.31 -18.84
CA PRO A 19 5.31 17.17 -18.08
C PRO A 19 5.72 17.01 -16.62
N ASN A 20 5.20 17.85 -15.72
CA ASN A 20 5.40 17.66 -14.29
C ASN A 20 4.47 16.51 -13.88
N PRO A 21 4.96 15.28 -13.66
CA PRO A 21 4.12 14.24 -13.12
C PRO A 21 4.07 14.52 -11.63
N VAL A 22 3.03 15.24 -11.18
CA VAL A 22 2.65 15.27 -9.77
C VAL A 22 1.95 13.93 -9.49
N ALA A 23 2.73 12.86 -9.46
CA ALA A 23 2.30 11.57 -8.95
C ALA A 23 2.76 11.51 -7.50
N VAL A 24 1.84 11.75 -6.57
CA VAL A 24 2.07 11.43 -5.17
C VAL A 24 1.71 9.95 -5.01
N SER A 25 2.62 9.15 -4.44
CA SER A 25 2.38 7.75 -4.07
C SER A 25 2.07 7.70 -2.57
N PRO A 26 0.82 7.95 -2.15
CA PRO A 26 0.48 8.11 -0.74
C PRO A 26 0.61 6.80 0.05
N LEU A 27 0.35 5.63 -0.54
CA LEU A 27 0.31 4.35 0.19
C LEU A 27 1.70 3.88 0.62
N VAL A 28 2.69 3.97 -0.29
CA VAL A 28 4.08 3.61 0.04
C VAL A 28 4.68 4.62 1.04
N GLN A 29 4.28 5.89 0.96
CA GLN A 29 4.77 6.94 1.86
C GLN A 29 4.05 6.99 3.22
N SER A 30 2.86 6.40 3.35
CA SER A 30 2.07 6.48 4.59
C SER A 30 2.61 5.63 5.74
N GLY A 31 3.71 4.90 5.54
CA GLY A 31 4.24 3.95 6.52
C GLY A 31 3.37 2.70 6.73
N ALA A 32 2.38 2.48 5.86
CA ALA A 32 1.57 1.24 5.90
C ALA A 32 2.39 0.01 5.48
N PHE A 33 3.42 0.22 4.65
CA PHE A 33 4.37 -0.80 4.24
C PHE A 33 5.71 -0.50 4.89
N VAL A 34 6.16 -1.39 5.78
CA VAL A 34 7.44 -1.27 6.49
C VAL A 34 8.30 -2.49 6.17
N SER A 35 9.58 -2.26 5.94
CA SER A 35 10.55 -3.33 5.75
C SER A 35 10.97 -3.92 7.09
N ASP A 36 10.83 -5.23 7.23
CA ASP A 36 11.38 -5.99 8.36
C ASP A 36 12.82 -6.44 8.05
N GLU A 37 13.75 -6.14 8.94
CA GLU A 37 15.16 -6.52 8.80
C GLU A 37 15.36 -8.04 8.85
N SER A 38 14.54 -8.77 9.61
CA SER A 38 14.61 -10.22 9.73
C SER A 38 14.29 -10.96 8.42
N LEU A 39 13.48 -10.35 7.56
CA LEU A 39 13.09 -10.92 6.27
C LEU A 39 14.10 -10.61 5.15
N ARG A 40 14.97 -9.61 5.32
CA ARG A 40 15.98 -9.21 4.31
C ARG A 40 16.86 -10.37 3.81
N PRO A 41 17.46 -11.22 4.67
CA PRO A 41 18.28 -12.33 4.18
C PRO A 41 17.50 -13.32 3.31
N LEU A 42 16.21 -13.54 3.62
CA LEU A 42 15.33 -14.41 2.85
C LEU A 42 15.03 -13.81 1.47
N LEU A 43 14.84 -12.49 1.39
CA LEU A 43 14.62 -11.76 0.13
C LEU A 43 15.85 -11.78 -0.79
N THR A 44 17.07 -11.87 -0.23
CA THR A 44 18.32 -11.92 -0.99
C THR A 44 18.80 -13.33 -1.31
N SER A 45 18.14 -14.37 -0.79
CA SER A 45 18.55 -15.78 -0.92
C SER A 45 18.49 -16.33 -2.35
N GLY A 46 17.94 -15.57 -3.31
CA GLY A 46 17.80 -15.96 -4.72
C GLY A 46 16.57 -16.80 -5.02
N SER A 47 15.87 -17.33 -4.00
CA SER A 47 14.58 -18.01 -4.20
C SER A 47 13.45 -17.00 -4.47
N SER A 48 12.51 -17.37 -5.36
CA SER A 48 11.32 -16.56 -5.63
C SER A 48 10.23 -16.73 -4.56
N THR A 49 10.29 -17.80 -3.77
CA THR A 49 9.38 -18.09 -2.66
C THR A 49 10.16 -18.57 -1.45
N PHE A 50 9.73 -18.20 -0.26
CA PHE A 50 10.35 -18.62 0.99
C PHE A 50 9.28 -18.89 2.06
N VAL A 51 9.65 -19.67 3.06
CA VAL A 51 8.78 -20.01 4.19
C VAL A 51 9.41 -19.47 5.46
N VAL A 52 8.60 -18.80 6.27
CA VAL A 52 8.96 -18.28 7.59
C VAL A 52 8.20 -19.09 8.64
N PRO A 53 8.86 -19.97 9.41
CA PRO A 53 8.21 -20.70 10.47
C PRO A 53 7.91 -19.78 11.66
N TYR A 54 6.82 -20.05 12.37
CA TYR A 54 6.47 -19.39 13.63
C TYR A 54 5.96 -20.41 14.65
N ILE A 55 6.07 -20.04 15.92
CA ILE A 55 5.60 -20.85 17.06
C ILE A 55 4.46 -20.08 17.72
N ASN A 56 3.34 -20.77 17.98
CA ASN A 56 2.20 -20.16 18.67
C ASN A 56 2.52 -19.89 20.14
N GLY A 57 1.83 -18.91 20.72
CA GLY A 57 1.90 -18.66 22.16
C GLY A 57 1.41 -19.86 22.97
N VAL A 58 1.96 -20.02 24.18
CA VAL A 58 1.49 -21.05 25.13
C VAL A 58 0.11 -20.66 25.64
N ASP A 59 -0.85 -21.59 25.59
CA ASP A 59 -2.21 -21.36 26.07
C ASP A 59 -2.25 -21.26 27.60
N GLY A 60 -2.48 -20.04 28.09
CA GLY A 60 -2.64 -19.71 29.50
C GLY A 60 -4.07 -19.79 30.03
N ASN A 61 -5.05 -20.15 29.21
CA ASN A 61 -6.45 -20.28 29.65
C ASN A 61 -6.75 -21.62 30.33
N VAL A 62 -5.76 -22.51 30.41
CA VAL A 62 -5.88 -23.76 31.15
C VAL A 62 -5.38 -23.57 32.56
N GLU A 63 -6.13 -24.12 33.51
CA GLU A 63 -5.77 -24.09 34.92
C GLU A 63 -4.42 -24.79 35.15
N GLN A 64 -3.55 -24.12 35.90
CA GLN A 64 -2.24 -24.64 36.24
C GLN A 64 -2.35 -25.65 37.36
N ASN A 65 -1.47 -26.65 37.37
CA ASN A 65 -1.45 -27.59 38.47
C ASN A 65 -1.04 -26.87 39.78
N TYR A 66 -1.78 -27.13 40.86
CA TYR A 66 -1.46 -26.60 42.18
C TYR A 66 -0.45 -27.51 42.86
N GLY A 67 0.63 -26.92 43.37
CA GLY A 67 1.65 -27.69 44.08
C GLY A 67 1.07 -28.40 45.30
N ASN A 68 1.22 -29.71 45.36
CA ASN A 68 0.86 -30.53 46.51
C ASN A 68 1.91 -31.63 46.75
N THR A 69 1.73 -32.39 47.84
CA THR A 69 2.64 -33.48 48.24
C THR A 69 2.18 -34.87 47.76
N ILE A 70 1.20 -34.93 46.86
CA ILE A 70 0.62 -36.18 46.37
C ILE A 70 1.45 -36.69 45.19
N LEU A 71 2.07 -37.87 45.34
CA LEU A 71 3.06 -38.40 44.39
C LEU A 71 2.50 -38.69 42.98
N THR A 72 1.18 -38.89 42.86
CA THR A 72 0.50 -39.16 41.58
C THR A 72 0.05 -37.89 40.86
N ASP A 73 0.09 -36.74 41.52
CA ASP A 73 -0.31 -35.47 40.94
C ASP A 73 0.90 -34.74 40.36
N ILE A 74 1.22 -35.12 39.11
CA ILE A 74 2.41 -34.64 38.41
C ILE A 74 1.95 -33.75 37.26
N ALA A 75 2.56 -32.57 37.13
CA ALA A 75 2.35 -31.69 35.99
C ALA A 75 2.78 -32.40 34.69
N MET A 76 1.81 -32.72 33.83
CA MET A 76 2.10 -33.35 32.53
C MET A 76 2.64 -32.33 31.53
N PRO A 77 3.71 -32.64 30.78
CA PRO A 77 4.21 -31.79 29.71
C PRO A 77 3.14 -31.53 28.65
N ARG A 78 3.02 -30.28 28.21
CA ARG A 78 2.09 -29.88 27.14
C ARG A 78 2.85 -29.62 25.84
N THR A 79 2.17 -29.84 24.72
CA THR A 79 2.70 -29.53 23.39
C THR A 79 2.45 -28.07 23.02
N ILE A 80 3.28 -27.53 22.13
CA ILE A 80 3.13 -26.19 21.58
C ILE A 80 2.99 -26.33 20.07
N ASP A 81 2.05 -25.60 19.48
CA ASP A 81 1.80 -25.63 18.05
C ASP A 81 2.74 -24.69 17.30
N ALA A 82 3.15 -25.09 16.10
CA ALA A 82 3.93 -24.28 15.17
C ALA A 82 3.22 -24.20 13.82
N GLY A 83 3.52 -23.15 13.06
CA GLY A 83 2.97 -22.92 11.73
C GLY A 83 3.99 -22.33 10.78
N GLU A 84 3.58 -22.17 9.53
CA GLU A 84 4.42 -21.66 8.44
C GLU A 84 3.73 -20.49 7.74
N MET A 85 4.49 -19.44 7.43
CA MET A 85 4.05 -18.32 6.59
C MET A 85 4.81 -18.36 5.27
N GLN A 86 4.12 -18.17 4.15
CA GLN A 86 4.74 -18.13 2.83
C GLN A 86 4.97 -16.70 2.36
N GLY A 87 6.18 -16.42 1.90
CA GLY A 87 6.57 -15.17 1.26
C GLY A 87 6.94 -15.37 -0.22
N ARG A 88 6.85 -14.29 -1.01
CA ARG A 88 7.22 -14.26 -2.42
C ARG A 88 8.06 -13.02 -2.74
N VAL A 89 9.13 -13.21 -3.50
CA VAL A 89 9.96 -12.15 -4.07
C VAL A 89 9.49 -11.83 -5.50
N ALA A 90 9.27 -10.55 -5.78
CA ALA A 90 8.83 -10.07 -7.09
C ALA A 90 9.89 -9.20 -7.77
N TYR A 91 10.73 -9.82 -8.59
CA TYR A 91 11.71 -9.12 -9.42
C TYR A 91 11.02 -8.24 -10.47
N MET A 92 11.63 -7.10 -10.80
CA MET A 92 11.05 -6.13 -11.73
C MET A 92 12.16 -5.50 -12.58
N ASN A 93 11.91 -5.41 -13.88
CA ASN A 93 12.80 -4.81 -14.86
C ASN A 93 11.97 -4.12 -15.94
N GLU A 94 12.51 -3.07 -16.54
CA GLU A 94 11.92 -2.38 -17.68
C GLU A 94 13.03 -1.86 -18.60
N GLY A 95 12.79 -1.85 -19.91
CA GLY A 95 13.74 -1.38 -20.91
C GLY A 95 13.20 -0.20 -21.71
N PHE A 96 13.99 0.86 -21.86
CA PHE A 96 13.63 2.03 -22.66
C PHE A 96 14.57 2.16 -23.86
N LEU A 97 14.03 2.54 -25.01
CA LEU A 97 14.78 2.69 -26.25
C LEU A 97 14.39 3.99 -26.96
N GLU A 98 15.34 4.58 -27.68
CA GLU A 98 15.15 5.77 -28.51
C GLU A 98 15.68 5.52 -29.92
N SER A 99 15.00 6.10 -30.92
CA SER A 99 15.45 6.07 -32.32
C SER A 99 16.40 7.23 -32.62
N VAL A 100 17.54 6.93 -33.25
CA VAL A 100 18.52 7.93 -33.68
C VAL A 100 17.92 8.95 -34.66
N LEU A 101 17.04 8.50 -35.57
CA LEU A 101 16.35 9.40 -36.50
C LEU A 101 15.35 10.31 -35.75
N GLY A 102 14.66 9.76 -34.75
CA GLY A 102 13.74 10.52 -33.91
C GLY A 102 14.45 11.62 -33.14
N GLN A 103 15.60 11.31 -32.54
CA GLN A 103 16.47 12.26 -31.86
C GLN A 103 16.96 13.37 -32.80
N TYR A 104 17.35 13.01 -34.03
CA TYR A 104 17.84 13.98 -35.02
C TYR A 104 16.73 14.96 -35.44
N LEU A 105 15.51 14.46 -35.64
CA LEU A 105 14.37 15.26 -36.06
C LEU A 105 13.82 16.13 -34.92
N SER A 106 13.74 15.59 -33.71
CA SER A 106 13.23 16.30 -32.52
C SER A 106 14.25 17.27 -31.92
N LYS A 107 15.54 17.07 -32.21
CA LYS A 107 16.69 17.76 -31.59
C LYS A 107 16.70 17.67 -30.06
N VAL A 108 16.00 16.69 -29.49
CA VAL A 108 15.93 16.44 -28.06
C VAL A 108 16.32 15.00 -27.79
N ASN A 109 17.15 14.81 -26.76
CA ASN A 109 17.50 13.50 -26.24
C ASN A 109 16.37 12.99 -25.34
N SER A 110 15.57 12.06 -25.85
CA SER A 110 14.42 11.51 -25.12
C SER A 110 14.87 10.60 -23.97
N LEU A 111 16.00 9.91 -24.11
CA LEU A 111 16.55 9.08 -23.04
C LEU A 111 16.97 9.90 -21.81
N GLU A 112 17.53 11.10 -22.00
CA GLU A 112 17.87 12.00 -20.91
C GLU A 112 16.60 12.47 -20.16
N LEU A 113 15.54 12.76 -20.90
CA LEU A 113 14.24 13.11 -20.32
C LEU A 113 13.63 11.94 -19.54
N ILE A 114 13.69 10.71 -20.08
CA ILE A 114 13.21 9.49 -19.42
C ILE A 114 14.02 9.22 -18.15
N GLY A 115 15.35 9.40 -18.19
CA GLY A 115 16.22 9.25 -17.02
C GLY A 115 15.77 10.12 -15.84
N GLY A 116 15.36 11.36 -16.10
CA GLY A 116 14.80 12.25 -15.08
C GLY A 116 13.44 11.82 -14.52
N MET A 117 12.71 10.95 -15.21
CA MET A 117 11.39 10.45 -14.80
C MET A 117 11.44 9.06 -14.14
N LEU A 118 12.56 8.34 -14.27
CA LEU A 118 12.67 6.93 -13.85
C LEU A 118 12.47 6.72 -12.35
N ASN A 119 12.93 7.66 -11.51
CA ASN A 119 12.69 7.58 -10.06
C ASN A 119 11.20 7.56 -9.71
N LYS A 120 10.40 8.38 -10.41
CA LYS A 120 8.94 8.44 -10.20
C LYS A 120 8.23 7.22 -10.77
N TYR A 121 8.71 6.71 -11.90
CA TYR A 121 8.19 5.47 -12.50
C TYR A 121 8.22 4.31 -11.51
N TRP A 122 9.36 4.09 -10.82
CA TRP A 122 9.47 3.01 -9.85
C TRP A 122 8.63 3.22 -8.60
N GLN A 123 8.44 4.47 -8.15
CA GLN A 123 7.53 4.78 -7.04
C GLN A 123 6.07 4.46 -7.39
N GLN A 124 5.65 4.75 -8.62
CA GLN A 124 4.30 4.43 -9.08
C GLN A 124 4.12 2.91 -9.28
N ALA A 125 5.14 2.22 -9.79
CA ALA A 125 5.11 0.77 -9.91
C ALA A 125 4.99 0.08 -8.54
N ALA A 126 5.70 0.59 -7.52
CA ALA A 126 5.60 0.12 -6.15
C ALA A 126 4.19 0.36 -5.56
N GLU A 127 3.62 1.55 -5.77
CA GLU A 127 2.25 1.90 -5.34
C GLU A 127 1.19 0.97 -5.93
N ASN A 128 1.24 0.74 -7.25
CA ASN A 128 0.31 -0.15 -7.94
C ASN A 128 0.38 -1.59 -7.40
N ARG A 129 1.58 -2.06 -7.04
CA ARG A 129 1.76 -3.39 -6.43
C ARG A 129 1.22 -3.43 -5.01
N ALA A 130 1.51 -2.41 -4.19
CA ALA A 130 0.97 -2.30 -2.84
C ALA A 130 -0.57 -2.35 -2.86
N LEU A 131 -1.20 -1.60 -3.77
CA LEU A 131 -2.64 -1.62 -3.99
C LEU A 131 -3.14 -3.02 -4.43
N ALA A 132 -2.47 -3.63 -5.41
CA ALA A 132 -2.85 -4.96 -5.89
C ALA A 132 -2.75 -6.03 -4.79
N THR A 133 -1.76 -5.95 -3.91
CA THR A 133 -1.62 -6.85 -2.76
C THR A 133 -2.77 -6.72 -1.78
N VAL A 134 -3.16 -5.49 -1.44
CA VAL A 134 -4.31 -5.24 -0.53
C VAL A 134 -5.62 -5.73 -1.15
N ILE A 135 -5.84 -5.47 -2.45
CA ILE A 135 -7.02 -5.97 -3.17
C ILE A 135 -7.02 -7.50 -3.23
N GLY A 136 -5.86 -8.12 -3.47
CA GLY A 136 -5.70 -9.57 -3.46
C GLY A 136 -6.09 -10.18 -2.12
N LEU A 137 -5.62 -9.59 -1.02
CA LEU A 137 -5.97 -10.03 0.34
C LEU A 137 -7.47 -9.91 0.62
N ARG A 138 -8.08 -8.77 0.24
CA ARG A 138 -9.54 -8.57 0.34
C ARG A 138 -10.31 -9.65 -0.44
N ASN A 139 -9.94 -9.90 -1.69
CA ASN A 139 -10.63 -10.87 -2.53
C ASN A 139 -10.49 -12.30 -1.98
N TYR A 140 -9.32 -12.62 -1.42
CA TYR A 140 -9.12 -13.89 -0.73
C TYR A 140 -10.03 -14.04 0.49
N ASP A 141 -10.10 -13.03 1.37
CA ASP A 141 -11.02 -13.08 2.53
C ASP A 141 -12.49 -13.15 2.11
N GLN A 142 -12.88 -12.43 1.05
CA GLN A 142 -14.24 -12.49 0.51
C GLN A 142 -14.65 -13.88 0.01
N ALA A 143 -13.70 -14.63 -0.54
CA ALA A 143 -13.92 -16.03 -0.95
C ALA A 143 -13.88 -17.01 0.23
N ASN A 144 -13.19 -16.66 1.32
CA ASN A 144 -12.92 -17.54 2.47
C ASN A 144 -13.72 -17.13 3.73
N GLY A 145 -14.99 -16.76 3.55
CA GLY A 145 -15.93 -16.59 4.66
C GLY A 145 -16.01 -15.19 5.27
N LYS A 146 -15.39 -14.17 4.66
CA LYS A 146 -15.54 -12.74 5.02
C LYS A 146 -15.32 -12.48 6.52
N ARG A 147 -14.24 -13.03 7.07
CA ARG A 147 -13.98 -12.95 8.52
C ARG A 147 -13.33 -11.62 8.90
N PHE A 148 -12.61 -11.01 7.96
CA PHE A 148 -11.80 -9.81 8.19
C PHE A 148 -12.26 -8.59 7.37
N THR A 149 -13.15 -8.78 6.40
CA THR A 149 -13.64 -7.72 5.51
C THR A 149 -15.11 -7.42 5.73
N THR A 150 -15.43 -6.18 6.06
CA THR A 150 -16.80 -5.64 6.00
C THR A 150 -17.02 -4.98 4.64
N ASP A 151 -17.98 -5.48 3.85
CA ASP A 151 -18.33 -4.94 2.53
C ASP A 151 -19.81 -4.57 2.47
N ILE A 152 -20.07 -3.26 2.38
CA ILE A 152 -21.41 -2.67 2.27
C ILE A 152 -21.77 -2.30 0.82
N SER A 153 -20.92 -2.61 -0.15
CA SER A 153 -21.15 -2.22 -1.54
C SER A 153 -22.38 -2.95 -2.12
N ALA A 154 -23.16 -2.21 -2.92
CA ALA A 154 -24.32 -2.73 -3.62
C ALA A 154 -24.28 -2.28 -5.09
N SER A 155 -24.85 -3.09 -5.98
CA SER A 155 -24.94 -2.77 -7.41
C SER A 155 -25.75 -1.51 -7.69
N THR A 156 -26.73 -1.22 -6.83
CA THR A 156 -27.51 0.01 -6.83
C THR A 156 -27.31 0.73 -5.50
N ALA A 157 -26.94 2.01 -5.57
CA ALA A 157 -26.62 2.78 -4.37
C ALA A 157 -27.87 3.10 -3.54
N THR A 158 -28.06 2.39 -2.44
CA THR A 158 -28.99 2.71 -1.34
C THR A 158 -28.28 3.48 -0.24
N ASP A 159 -29.00 4.11 0.68
CA ASP A 159 -28.37 4.84 1.79
C ASP A 159 -27.52 3.92 2.70
N ALA A 160 -27.89 2.65 2.83
CA ALA A 160 -27.11 1.64 3.55
C ALA A 160 -25.80 1.24 2.84
N SER A 161 -25.69 1.45 1.52
CA SER A 161 -24.49 1.12 0.74
C SER A 161 -23.50 2.28 0.60
N ARG A 162 -23.87 3.46 1.12
CA ARG A 162 -23.01 4.64 1.14
C ARG A 162 -22.07 4.56 2.32
N TRP A 163 -20.90 5.18 2.18
CA TRP A 163 -19.99 5.34 3.31
C TRP A 163 -20.70 6.03 4.48
N SER A 164 -20.62 5.41 5.67
CA SER A 164 -21.14 5.90 6.95
C SER A 164 -20.12 5.63 8.06
N VAL A 165 -20.25 6.36 9.18
CA VAL A 165 -19.40 6.14 10.37
C VAL A 165 -19.69 4.78 10.99
N ASP A 166 -20.95 4.34 10.99
CA ASP A 166 -21.34 3.03 11.52
C ASP A 166 -20.64 1.90 10.78
N ALA A 167 -20.59 1.96 9.45
CA ALA A 167 -19.87 0.96 8.65
C ALA A 167 -18.35 0.98 8.89
N TYR A 168 -17.78 2.13 9.26
CA TYR A 168 -16.38 2.22 9.67
C TYR A 168 -16.17 1.56 11.05
N ILE A 169 -17.05 1.82 12.03
CA ILE A 169 -16.99 1.20 13.36
C ILE A 169 -17.17 -0.32 13.26
N ASP A 170 -18.10 -0.78 12.42
CA ASP A 170 -18.30 -2.21 12.16
C ASP A 170 -17.05 -2.85 11.58
N ALA A 171 -16.38 -2.19 10.63
CA ALA A 171 -15.11 -2.65 10.08
C ALA A 171 -14.00 -2.68 11.14
N GLU A 172 -13.89 -1.63 11.97
CA GLU A 172 -12.94 -1.53 13.07
C GLU A 172 -13.17 -2.62 14.14
N SER A 173 -14.43 -2.98 14.38
CA SER A 173 -14.80 -4.00 15.38
C SER A 173 -14.23 -5.38 15.06
N THR A 174 -13.99 -5.68 13.77
CA THR A 174 -13.40 -6.94 13.32
C THR A 174 -11.92 -7.07 13.71
N MET A 175 -11.27 -5.95 14.04
CA MET A 175 -9.89 -5.90 14.50
C MET A 175 -9.80 -6.20 16.00
N ASN A 176 -8.65 -6.74 16.42
CA ASN A 176 -8.32 -6.89 17.84
C ASN A 176 -8.40 -5.53 18.53
N ALA A 177 -8.96 -5.50 19.75
CA ALA A 177 -9.11 -4.29 20.56
C ALA A 177 -7.82 -3.47 20.70
N SER A 178 -6.64 -4.11 20.72
CA SER A 178 -5.35 -3.41 20.80
C SER A 178 -4.94 -2.64 19.54
N LEU A 179 -5.58 -2.93 18.41
CA LEU A 179 -5.30 -2.35 17.09
C LEU A 179 -6.38 -1.36 16.63
N ARG A 180 -7.51 -1.29 17.35
CA ARG A 180 -8.59 -0.32 17.06
C ARG A 180 -8.05 1.11 17.18
N GLY A 181 -8.44 1.99 16.26
CA GLY A 181 -7.96 3.36 16.14
C GLY A 181 -6.53 3.52 15.59
N ARG A 182 -5.80 2.42 15.37
CA ARG A 182 -4.41 2.43 14.87
C ARG A 182 -4.40 1.98 13.41
N GLY A 183 -4.45 2.93 12.48
CA GLY A 183 -4.41 2.60 11.06
C GLY A 183 -4.48 3.83 10.16
N VAL A 184 -4.44 3.56 8.85
CA VAL A 184 -4.62 4.56 7.79
C VAL A 184 -5.83 4.20 6.96
N MET A 185 -6.60 5.21 6.52
CA MET A 185 -7.78 5.03 5.68
C MET A 185 -7.54 5.66 4.30
N PHE A 186 -7.74 4.86 3.25
CA PHE A 186 -7.64 5.33 1.87
C PHE A 186 -9.04 5.66 1.33
N VAL A 187 -9.22 6.90 0.90
CA VAL A 187 -10.50 7.38 0.38
C VAL A 187 -10.30 8.09 -0.94
N HIS A 188 -11.28 7.93 -1.83
CA HIS A 188 -11.38 8.79 -2.99
C HIS A 188 -11.68 10.24 -2.55
N SER A 189 -11.15 11.24 -3.26
CA SER A 189 -11.29 12.67 -2.92
C SER A 189 -12.75 13.11 -2.73
N ARG A 190 -13.68 12.52 -3.50
CA ARG A 190 -15.13 12.75 -3.36
C ARG A 190 -15.70 12.26 -2.02
N ILE A 191 -15.21 11.15 -1.48
CA ILE A 191 -15.63 10.64 -0.16
C ILE A 191 -15.00 11.49 0.94
N ALA A 192 -13.73 11.86 0.80
CA ALA A 192 -13.09 12.82 1.71
C ALA A 192 -13.87 14.15 1.78
N ALA A 193 -14.34 14.66 0.64
CA ALA A 193 -15.17 15.86 0.61
C ALA A 193 -16.52 15.68 1.34
N LYS A 194 -17.12 14.48 1.30
CA LYS A 194 -18.35 14.18 2.07
C LYS A 194 -18.07 14.13 3.57
N MET A 195 -16.98 13.48 3.98
CA MET A 195 -16.54 13.44 5.37
C MET A 195 -16.32 14.86 5.93
N ARG A 196 -15.70 15.75 5.14
CA ARG A 196 -15.53 17.17 5.51
C ARG A 196 -16.87 17.90 5.67
N LYS A 197 -17.82 17.68 4.75
CA LYS A 197 -19.17 18.27 4.85
C LYS A 197 -19.92 17.81 6.10
N GLN A 198 -19.65 16.59 6.56
CA GLN A 198 -20.22 16.01 7.78
C GLN A 198 -19.39 16.32 9.04
N GLN A 199 -18.33 17.13 8.93
CA GLN A 199 -17.42 17.49 10.04
C GLN A 199 -16.77 16.28 10.74
N LEU A 200 -16.55 15.19 10.01
CA LEU A 200 -15.99 13.94 10.56
C LEU A 200 -14.46 13.89 10.53
N LEU A 201 -13.82 14.96 10.07
CA LEU A 201 -12.38 15.04 9.90
C LEU A 201 -11.84 16.22 10.70
N GLU A 202 -10.91 15.91 11.60
CA GLU A 202 -10.10 16.90 12.29
C GLU A 202 -8.73 16.95 11.63
N GLN A 203 -8.27 18.16 11.29
CA GLN A 203 -6.90 18.37 10.86
C GLN A 203 -6.05 18.66 12.09
N VAL A 204 -5.26 17.67 12.52
CA VAL A 204 -4.28 17.85 13.59
C VAL A 204 -2.93 18.16 12.96
N THR A 205 -2.33 19.28 13.35
CA THR A 205 -0.95 19.61 12.96
C THR A 205 0.00 18.83 13.88
N THR A 206 0.83 17.97 13.31
CA THR A 206 1.87 17.25 14.05
C THR A 206 3.05 18.19 14.37
N SER A 207 3.83 17.87 15.40
CA SER A 207 4.95 18.68 15.92
C SER A 207 5.91 19.19 14.84
N ASP A 208 6.09 18.42 13.77
CA ASP A 208 7.01 18.71 12.66
C ASP A 208 6.54 19.86 11.76
N ASN A 209 5.31 20.36 11.96
CA ASN A 209 4.70 21.48 11.23
C ASN A 209 4.20 22.61 12.15
N LEU A 210 4.67 22.67 13.41
CA LEU A 210 4.56 23.92 14.17
C LEU A 210 5.56 24.95 13.60
N PRO A 211 5.18 26.24 13.54
CA PRO A 211 6.07 27.30 13.05
C PRO A 211 7.36 27.43 13.87
#